data_AF-A0A395YL29-F1
#
_entry.id   AF-A0A395YL29-F1
#
_cell.length_a   1.000
_cell.length_b   1.000
_cell.length_c   1.000
_cell.angle_alpha   90.00
_cell.angle_beta   90.00
_cell.angle_gamma   90.00
#
_symmetry.space_group_name_H-M   'P 1'
#
loop_
_entity.id
_entity.type
_entity.pdbx_description
1 polymer ?
#
loop_
_entity_poly.entity_id
_entity_poly.type
_entity_poly.pdbx_seq_one_letter_code
_entity_poly.pdbx_strand_id
1 'polypeptide(L)'
;MAKHKVLQELGFPVISKAKAHKINLLQTPDSEKQTFIHAIMTGDMGEQGKWQHSNKIKLPDKWIKLFGGLYQEHRPDLCCQCAGFKVSADCCKHMKEDPCDRWAKENNSYPYLGLMACEGGQREFALMKNGCNYYGKNVIRSAPFAPFLREDVLQLNRDLHAPVPEAYGEIKLVNGKLDTTKAKRTGCDICGFGIHIEKRPHRFDRLREDNPKAWKYWMYECCVDEVTGERYGWGRVLDYIGVGWEDYPAVQMDMFRDGFI
;
A
#
# COMPACT_ATOMS: atom_id res chain seq x y z
N MET A 1 -7.88 -11.62 12.41
CA MET A 1 -8.82 -10.48 12.35
C MET A 1 -9.33 -10.37 10.92
N ALA A 2 -10.63 -10.16 10.69
CA ALA A 2 -11.16 -9.98 9.34
C ALA A 2 -10.71 -8.63 8.76
N LYS A 3 -10.58 -8.53 7.44
CA LYS A 3 -10.10 -7.33 6.73
C LYS A 3 -10.84 -6.04 7.12
N HIS A 4 -12.17 -6.08 7.20
CA HIS A 4 -12.98 -4.90 7.57
C HIS A 4 -12.69 -4.43 9.00
N LYS A 5 -12.48 -5.35 9.95
CA LYS A 5 -12.12 -5.01 11.34
C LYS A 5 -10.77 -4.32 11.39
N VAL A 6 -9.80 -4.77 10.60
CA VAL A 6 -8.49 -4.11 10.49
C VAL A 6 -8.63 -2.66 10.02
N LEU A 7 -9.49 -2.40 9.02
CA LEU A 7 -9.75 -1.03 8.55
C LEU A 7 -10.51 -0.20 9.59
N GLN A 8 -11.52 -0.75 10.24
CA GLN A 8 -12.28 -0.07 11.29
C GLN A 8 -11.41 0.31 12.49
N GLU A 9 -10.63 -0.64 13.00
CA GLU A 9 -9.89 -0.50 14.25
C GLU A 9 -8.59 0.27 14.04
N LEU A 10 -7.85 -0.01 12.96
CA LEU A 10 -6.52 0.57 12.73
C LEU A 10 -6.54 1.72 11.73
N GLY A 11 -7.40 1.66 10.71
CA GLY A 11 -7.49 2.66 9.66
C GLY A 11 -6.99 2.21 8.29
N PHE A 12 -7.13 3.10 7.34
CA PHE A 12 -6.92 2.85 5.92
C PHE A 12 -5.44 2.95 5.52
N PRO A 13 -4.92 2.04 4.68
CA PRO A 13 -3.56 2.11 4.14
C PRO A 13 -3.46 3.11 2.99
N VAL A 14 -3.26 4.39 3.30
CA VAL A 14 -3.27 5.48 2.31
C VAL A 14 -1.85 5.90 1.90
N ILE A 15 -1.66 6.28 0.63
CA ILE A 15 -0.42 6.86 0.09
C ILE A 15 0.78 5.90 0.05
N SER A 16 1.44 5.63 1.17
CA SER A 16 2.52 4.65 1.31
C SER A 16 2.70 4.26 2.77
N LYS A 17 3.30 3.11 3.06
CA LYS A 17 3.52 2.64 4.45
C LYS A 17 4.19 3.72 5.32
N ALA A 18 5.25 4.36 4.80
CA ALA A 18 5.96 5.42 5.53
C ALA A 18 5.11 6.69 5.74
N LYS A 19 4.32 7.12 4.76
CA LYS A 19 3.49 8.33 4.88
C LYS A 19 2.25 8.07 5.73
N ALA A 20 1.62 6.90 5.60
CA ALA A 20 0.52 6.48 6.46
C ALA A 20 0.93 6.42 7.94
N HIS A 21 2.15 5.95 8.23
CA HIS A 21 2.66 5.97 9.61
C HIS A 21 2.79 7.40 10.16
N LYS A 22 3.30 8.35 9.35
CA LYS A 22 3.36 9.77 9.75
C LYS A 22 1.96 10.36 9.94
N ILE A 23 1.03 10.08 9.04
CA ILE A 23 -0.36 10.54 9.14
C ILE A 23 -1.03 9.98 10.39
N ASN A 24 -0.82 8.70 10.70
CA ASN A 24 -1.35 8.08 11.91
C ASN A 24 -0.91 8.85 13.18
N LEU A 25 0.37 9.25 13.26
CA LEU A 25 0.87 10.08 14.36
C LEU A 25 0.22 11.48 14.39
N LEU A 26 -0.01 12.09 13.22
CA LEU A 26 -0.72 13.38 13.12
C LEU A 26 -2.20 13.28 13.51
N GLN A 27 -2.79 12.08 13.49
CA GLN A 27 -4.17 11.83 13.91
C GLN A 27 -4.30 11.46 15.40
N THR A 28 -3.18 11.25 16.10
CA THR A 28 -3.17 11.02 17.55
C THR A 28 -3.02 12.34 18.29
N PRO A 29 -4.03 12.79 19.06
CA PRO A 29 -3.91 13.97 19.93
C PRO A 29 -2.82 13.76 20.99
N ASP A 30 -2.19 14.86 21.43
CA ASP A 30 -1.21 14.87 22.52
C ASP A 30 -0.11 13.79 22.39
N SER A 31 0.37 13.56 21.16
CA SER A 31 1.37 12.53 20.90
C SER A 31 2.62 12.77 21.75
N GLU A 32 3.09 11.77 22.48
CA GLU A 32 4.35 11.85 23.25
C GLU A 32 5.57 12.16 22.34
N LYS A 33 5.42 12.00 21.02
CA LYS A 33 6.46 12.23 20.02
C LYS A 33 6.41 13.64 19.43
N GLN A 34 6.18 14.67 20.24
CA GLN A 34 6.06 16.07 19.80
C GLN A 34 7.21 16.53 18.88
N THR A 35 8.46 16.19 19.20
CA THR A 35 9.61 16.51 18.33
C THR A 35 9.50 15.89 16.94
N PHE A 36 8.94 14.68 16.84
CA PHE A 36 8.72 13.99 15.57
C PHE A 36 7.52 14.56 14.82
N ILE A 37 6.44 14.95 15.52
CA ILE A 37 5.31 15.68 14.94
C ILE A 37 5.79 16.98 14.30
N HIS A 38 6.58 17.78 15.04
CA HIS A 38 7.20 18.98 14.50
C HIS A 38 7.99 18.69 13.22
N ALA A 39 8.88 17.69 13.25
CA ALA A 39 9.67 17.31 12.08
C ALA A 39 8.84 16.79 10.89
N ILE A 40 7.70 16.14 11.13
CA ILE A 40 6.76 15.74 10.08
C ILE A 40 6.11 16.99 9.45
N MET A 41 5.73 17.97 10.26
CA MET A 41 4.99 19.17 9.82
C MET A 41 5.89 20.22 9.13
N THR A 42 7.07 20.48 9.68
CA THR A 42 7.98 21.53 9.22
C THR A 42 9.12 20.98 8.38
N GLY A 43 9.60 19.78 8.69
CA GLY A 43 10.83 19.20 8.15
C GLY A 43 12.05 19.44 9.03
N ASP A 44 11.92 20.27 10.07
CA ASP A 44 13.00 20.61 10.99
C ASP A 44 13.12 19.54 12.08
N MET A 45 14.33 19.01 12.26
CA MET A 45 14.57 17.94 13.22
C MET A 45 15.08 18.48 14.55
N GLY A 46 14.84 17.75 15.64
CA GLY A 46 15.45 18.05 16.94
C GLY A 46 16.92 17.62 17.04
N GLU A 47 17.41 17.52 18.26
CA GLU A 47 18.81 17.16 18.58
C GLU A 47 19.29 15.87 17.89
N GLN A 48 18.47 14.82 17.84
CA GLN A 48 18.81 13.56 17.16
C GLN A 48 19.09 13.74 15.66
N GLY A 49 18.40 14.69 15.02
CA GLY A 49 18.65 15.09 13.63
C GLY A 49 19.67 16.20 13.49
N LYS A 50 20.42 16.51 14.56
CA LYS A 50 21.41 17.59 14.62
C LYS A 50 20.84 18.95 14.21
N TRP A 51 19.56 19.19 14.52
CA TRP A 51 18.87 20.45 14.18
C TRP A 51 18.84 20.77 12.68
N GLN A 52 18.93 19.74 11.83
CA GLN A 52 18.91 19.90 10.37
C GLN A 52 17.49 19.85 9.81
N HIS A 53 17.31 20.46 8.64
CA HIS A 53 16.09 20.35 7.83
C HIS A 53 16.15 19.14 6.90
N SER A 54 15.07 18.36 6.81
CA SER A 54 14.97 17.22 5.90
C SER A 54 13.60 17.09 5.25
N ASN A 55 13.57 17.26 3.92
CA ASN A 55 12.38 17.00 3.11
C ASN A 55 11.95 15.52 3.12
N LYS A 56 12.82 14.59 3.57
CA LYS A 56 12.47 13.17 3.69
C LYS A 56 11.62 12.88 4.93
N ILE A 57 11.89 13.56 6.04
CA ILE A 57 11.08 13.43 7.27
C ILE A 57 9.80 14.24 7.18
N LYS A 58 9.84 15.42 6.53
CA LYS A 58 8.65 16.22 6.24
C LYS A 58 7.61 15.40 5.47
N LEU A 59 6.35 15.50 5.86
CA LEU A 59 5.24 15.04 5.03
C LEU A 59 5.00 16.10 3.94
N PRO A 60 4.79 15.73 2.66
CA PRO A 60 4.50 16.72 1.63
C PRO A 60 3.31 17.62 1.99
N ASP A 61 3.43 18.92 1.73
CA ASP A 61 2.44 19.93 2.16
C ASP A 61 1.01 19.62 1.71
N LYS A 62 0.82 18.98 0.55
CA LYS A 62 -0.52 18.53 0.10
C LYS A 62 -1.19 17.57 1.09
N TRP A 63 -0.42 16.73 1.78
CA TRP A 63 -0.94 15.80 2.78
C TRP A 63 -1.00 16.44 4.16
N ILE A 64 -0.09 17.36 4.49
CA ILE A 64 -0.22 18.17 5.71
C ILE A 64 -1.53 18.95 5.70
N LYS A 65 -1.86 19.61 4.58
CA LYS A 65 -3.14 20.31 4.40
C LYS A 65 -4.35 19.42 4.67
N LEU A 66 -4.26 18.12 4.39
CA LEU A 66 -5.38 17.18 4.58
C LEU A 66 -5.37 16.48 5.94
N PHE A 67 -4.22 16.30 6.59
CA PHE A 67 -4.13 15.44 7.79
C PHE A 67 -3.53 16.14 9.02
N GLY A 68 -3.01 17.36 8.88
CA GLY A 68 -2.28 18.07 9.92
C GLY A 68 -3.13 18.94 10.83
N GLY A 69 -4.47 18.90 10.74
CA GLY A 69 -5.35 19.83 11.44
C GLY A 69 -5.23 19.81 12.97
N LEU A 70 -4.91 18.67 13.59
CA LEU A 70 -4.66 18.58 15.04
C LEU A 70 -3.42 19.35 15.52
N TYR A 71 -2.50 19.65 14.60
CA TYR A 71 -1.20 20.26 14.87
C TYR A 71 -1.01 21.53 14.04
N GLN A 72 -2.12 22.26 13.80
CA GLN A 72 -2.21 23.44 12.93
C GLN A 72 -1.22 24.55 13.35
N GLU A 73 -0.91 24.67 14.64
CA GLU A 73 0.05 25.62 15.19
C GLU A 73 1.46 25.48 14.62
N HIS A 74 1.84 24.29 14.15
CA HIS A 74 3.14 24.06 13.51
C HIS A 74 3.24 24.63 12.10
N ARG A 75 2.11 24.83 11.41
CA ARG A 75 2.03 25.30 10.01
C ARG A 75 0.91 26.32 9.84
N PRO A 76 0.99 27.50 10.49
CA PRO A 76 -0.02 28.56 10.36
C PRO A 76 -0.15 29.10 8.93
N ASP A 77 0.83 28.82 8.07
CA ASP A 77 0.81 29.12 6.63
C ASP A 77 -0.13 28.21 5.81
N LEU A 78 -0.58 27.10 6.39
CA LEU A 78 -1.47 26.12 5.74
C LEU A 78 -2.82 26.08 6.42
N CYS A 79 -3.91 26.04 5.66
CA CYS A 79 -5.23 25.68 6.19
C CYS A 79 -5.33 24.15 6.23
N CYS A 80 -5.00 23.57 7.38
CA CYS A 80 -5.00 22.13 7.57
C CYS A 80 -6.38 21.61 7.99
N GLN A 81 -6.67 20.37 7.59
CA GLN A 81 -7.93 19.68 7.85
C GLN A 81 -7.69 18.45 8.72
N CYS A 82 -8.79 17.92 9.27
CA CYS A 82 -8.83 16.64 9.99
C CYS A 82 -9.69 15.65 9.22
N ALA A 83 -9.12 14.51 8.86
CA ALA A 83 -9.87 13.46 8.18
C ALA A 83 -10.85 12.77 9.15
N GLY A 84 -12.10 12.60 8.73
CA GLY A 84 -13.14 11.84 9.46
C GLY A 84 -12.99 10.32 9.38
N PHE A 85 -11.75 9.82 9.29
CA PHE A 85 -11.41 8.40 9.25
C PHE A 85 -9.96 8.18 9.68
N LYS A 86 -9.64 6.97 10.17
CA LYS A 86 -8.30 6.58 10.62
C LYS A 86 -7.41 6.21 9.42
N VAL A 87 -6.12 6.51 9.50
CA VAL A 87 -5.09 6.08 8.54
C VAL A 87 -4.04 5.26 9.26
N SER A 88 -3.59 4.15 8.66
CA SER A 88 -2.57 3.30 9.27
C SER A 88 -1.66 2.58 8.28
N ALA A 89 -0.45 2.27 8.76
CA ALA A 89 0.56 1.50 8.08
C ALA A 89 0.54 -0.01 8.45
N ASP A 90 -0.28 -0.39 9.44
CA ASP A 90 -0.15 -1.65 10.18
C ASP A 90 -1.07 -2.76 9.69
N CYS A 91 -1.89 -2.49 8.68
CA CYS A 91 -2.80 -3.49 8.12
C CYS A 91 -2.04 -4.75 7.64
N CYS A 92 -0.86 -4.58 7.02
CA CYS A 92 0.00 -5.68 6.58
C CYS A 92 0.53 -6.51 7.76
N LYS A 93 0.83 -5.87 8.89
CA LYS A 93 1.31 -6.56 10.08
C LYS A 93 0.28 -7.59 10.54
N HIS A 94 -0.95 -7.14 10.79
CA HIS A 94 -1.99 -8.00 11.34
C HIS A 94 -2.59 -9.00 10.35
N MET A 95 -2.63 -8.66 9.06
CA MET A 95 -3.22 -9.53 8.04
C MET A 95 -2.22 -10.48 7.38
N LYS A 96 -0.91 -10.21 7.48
CA LYS A 96 0.12 -10.97 6.76
C LYS A 96 1.29 -11.36 7.64
N GLU A 97 1.94 -10.39 8.28
CA GLU A 97 3.19 -10.64 9.02
C GLU A 97 2.91 -11.50 10.27
N ASP A 98 2.00 -11.08 11.16
CA ASP A 98 1.70 -11.80 12.41
C ASP A 98 1.21 -13.25 12.16
N PRO A 99 0.28 -13.52 11.21
CA PRO A 99 -0.13 -14.90 10.92
C PRO A 99 1.00 -15.75 10.35
N CYS A 100 1.83 -15.22 9.45
CA CYS A 100 2.98 -15.93 8.90
C CYS A 100 4.03 -16.22 9.98
N ASP A 101 4.34 -15.25 10.84
CA ASP A 101 5.28 -15.41 11.94
C ASP A 101 4.79 -16.44 12.96
N ARG A 102 3.48 -16.46 13.24
CA ARG A 102 2.86 -17.46 14.10
C ARG A 102 3.00 -18.86 13.50
N TRP A 103 2.61 -19.04 12.24
CA TRP A 103 2.75 -20.31 11.53
C TRP A 103 4.21 -20.79 11.52
N ALA A 104 5.15 -19.87 11.23
CA ALA A 104 6.57 -20.17 11.21
C ALA A 104 7.07 -20.72 12.55
N LYS A 105 6.67 -20.10 13.67
CA LYS A 105 7.00 -20.54 15.03
C LYS A 105 6.36 -21.88 15.37
N GLU A 106 5.07 -22.03 15.11
CA GLU A 106 4.30 -23.24 15.41
C GLU A 106 4.81 -24.47 14.65
N ASN A 107 5.35 -24.27 13.44
CA ASN A 107 5.80 -25.35 12.56
C ASN A 107 7.33 -25.44 12.43
N ASN A 108 8.09 -24.67 13.23
CA ASN A 108 9.55 -24.56 13.12
C ASN A 108 10.03 -24.40 11.66
N SER A 109 9.38 -23.49 10.93
CA SER A 109 9.59 -23.31 9.49
C SER A 109 10.19 -21.95 9.16
N TYR A 110 10.91 -21.91 8.04
CA TYR A 110 11.57 -20.70 7.54
C TYR A 110 11.14 -20.45 6.09
N PRO A 111 10.86 -19.20 5.72
CA PRO A 111 10.26 -18.91 4.42
C PRO A 111 11.30 -18.93 3.29
N TYR A 112 10.91 -19.54 2.17
CA TYR A 112 11.42 -19.18 0.85
C TYR A 112 10.62 -17.99 0.32
N LEU A 113 11.30 -16.94 -0.09
CA LEU A 113 10.70 -15.70 -0.58
C LEU A 113 11.12 -15.46 -2.03
N GLY A 114 10.14 -15.18 -2.90
CA GLY A 114 10.38 -14.79 -4.29
C GLY A 114 10.84 -13.34 -4.47
N LEU A 115 11.74 -12.86 -3.60
CA LEU A 115 12.32 -11.52 -3.74
C LEU A 115 13.41 -11.55 -4.80
N MET A 116 13.39 -10.57 -5.71
CA MET A 116 14.44 -10.38 -6.73
C MET A 116 15.19 -9.08 -6.45
N ALA A 117 16.50 -9.03 -6.69
CA ALA A 117 17.27 -7.80 -6.49
C ALA A 117 16.85 -6.70 -7.49
N CYS A 118 16.48 -7.10 -8.72
CA CYS A 118 16.04 -6.18 -9.77
C CYS A 118 14.72 -5.44 -9.47
N GLU A 119 14.05 -5.74 -8.35
CA GLU A 119 12.85 -5.02 -7.90
C GLU A 119 13.19 -3.64 -7.30
N GLY A 120 14.46 -3.39 -7.02
CA GLY A 120 14.97 -2.10 -6.57
C GLY A 120 14.61 -1.73 -5.13
N GLY A 121 15.06 -0.54 -4.74
CA GLY A 121 14.72 0.08 -3.46
C GLY A 121 15.20 -0.73 -2.25
N GLN A 122 14.34 -0.90 -1.25
CA GLN A 122 14.69 -1.59 0.00
C GLN A 122 15.00 -3.08 -0.22
N ARG A 123 14.43 -3.71 -1.26
CA ARG A 123 14.63 -5.12 -1.55
C ARG A 123 16.03 -5.38 -2.11
N GLU A 124 16.43 -4.58 -3.09
CA GLU A 124 17.78 -4.58 -3.64
C GLU A 124 18.81 -4.36 -2.54
N PHE A 125 18.67 -3.28 -1.75
CA PHE A 125 19.60 -2.98 -0.66
C PHE A 125 19.70 -4.14 0.35
N ALA A 126 18.58 -4.73 0.76
CA ALA A 126 18.55 -5.82 1.72
C ALA A 126 19.19 -7.10 1.16
N LEU A 127 19.00 -7.42 -0.12
CA LEU A 127 19.58 -8.58 -0.78
C LEU A 127 21.08 -8.39 -1.06
N MET A 128 21.49 -7.20 -1.53
CA MET A 128 22.90 -6.87 -1.77
C MET A 128 23.72 -6.90 -0.47
N LYS A 129 23.14 -6.42 0.64
CA LYS A 129 23.82 -6.41 1.94
C LYS A 129 23.89 -7.78 2.60
N ASN A 130 22.82 -8.57 2.51
CA ASN A 130 22.65 -9.76 3.34
C ASN A 130 22.66 -11.08 2.56
N GLY A 131 22.71 -11.03 1.24
CA GLY A 131 22.63 -12.19 0.36
C GLY A 131 21.21 -12.78 0.21
N CYS A 132 21.15 -13.85 -0.60
CA CYS A 132 19.94 -14.62 -0.84
C CYS A 132 19.51 -15.41 0.40
N ASN A 133 20.45 -16.05 1.11
CA ASN A 133 20.21 -16.72 2.39
C ASN A 133 20.63 -15.81 3.54
N TYR A 134 19.71 -15.56 4.46
CA TYR A 134 19.94 -14.69 5.60
C TYR A 134 19.62 -15.42 6.91
N TYR A 135 20.59 -15.43 7.83
CA TYR A 135 20.52 -16.05 9.15
C TYR A 135 20.71 -14.98 10.23
N GLY A 136 19.69 -14.16 10.44
CA GLY A 136 19.69 -13.12 11.48
C GLY A 136 19.16 -13.63 12.81
N LYS A 137 19.40 -12.85 13.87
CA LYS A 137 18.96 -13.18 15.25
C LYS A 137 17.43 -13.40 15.36
N ASN A 138 16.65 -12.58 14.65
CA ASN A 138 15.20 -12.61 14.72
C ASN A 138 14.54 -13.04 13.39
N VAL A 139 15.31 -13.16 12.32
CA VAL A 139 14.80 -13.38 10.97
C VAL A 139 15.72 -14.35 10.25
N ILE A 140 15.17 -15.47 9.81
CA ILE A 140 15.82 -16.41 8.91
C ILE A 140 14.98 -16.47 7.64
N ARG A 141 15.61 -16.38 6.47
CA ARG A 141 14.94 -16.49 5.16
C ARG A 141 15.87 -16.99 4.08
N SER A 142 15.28 -17.55 3.02
CA SER A 142 15.96 -17.78 1.75
C SER A 142 15.23 -17.05 0.61
N ALA A 143 15.98 -16.37 -0.26
CA ALA A 143 15.46 -15.67 -1.43
C ALA A 143 16.17 -16.18 -2.70
N PRO A 144 15.83 -17.37 -3.20
CA PRO A 144 16.55 -18.02 -4.30
C PRO A 144 16.44 -17.27 -5.63
N PHE A 145 15.38 -16.47 -5.81
CA PHE A 145 15.23 -15.62 -6.98
C PHE A 145 15.97 -14.28 -6.90
N ALA A 146 16.76 -14.04 -5.85
CA ALA A 146 17.56 -12.81 -5.72
C ALA A 146 18.39 -12.46 -6.99
N PRO A 147 19.08 -13.39 -7.67
CA PRO A 147 19.85 -13.08 -8.87
C PRO A 147 19.02 -13.07 -10.17
N PHE A 148 17.77 -13.52 -10.14
CA PHE A 148 16.93 -13.61 -11.34
C PHE A 148 16.37 -12.25 -11.72
N LEU A 149 16.30 -12.00 -13.03
CA LEU A 149 15.52 -10.91 -13.61
C LEU A 149 14.09 -11.37 -13.89
N ARG A 150 13.20 -10.40 -14.11
CA ARG A 150 11.80 -10.70 -14.50
C ARG A 150 11.72 -11.57 -15.76
N GLU A 151 12.54 -11.27 -16.77
CA GLU A 151 12.59 -12.07 -18.01
C GLU A 151 12.95 -13.53 -17.71
N ASP A 152 13.95 -13.77 -16.85
CA ASP A 152 14.38 -15.12 -16.47
C ASP A 152 13.23 -15.89 -15.80
N VAL A 153 12.47 -15.24 -14.92
CA VAL A 153 11.32 -15.86 -14.24
C VAL A 153 10.18 -16.17 -15.22
N LEU A 154 9.90 -15.29 -16.18
CA LEU A 154 8.87 -15.52 -17.19
C LEU A 154 9.28 -16.61 -18.19
N GLN A 155 10.56 -16.67 -18.55
CA GLN A 155 11.11 -17.74 -19.39
C GLN A 155 11.05 -19.07 -18.64
N LEU A 156 11.50 -19.10 -17.39
CA LEU A 156 11.45 -20.30 -16.54
C LEU A 156 10.01 -20.83 -16.39
N ASN A 157 9.01 -19.95 -16.25
CA ASN A 157 7.61 -20.36 -16.20
C ASN A 157 7.19 -21.10 -17.49
N ARG A 158 7.58 -20.59 -18.67
CA ARG A 158 7.30 -21.23 -19.96
C ARG A 158 8.00 -22.57 -20.10
N ASP A 159 9.28 -22.62 -19.75
CA ASP A 159 10.09 -23.84 -19.84
C ASP A 159 9.48 -24.98 -18.99
N LEU A 160 9.02 -24.63 -17.79
CA LEU A 160 8.39 -25.56 -16.86
C LEU A 160 6.89 -25.80 -17.12
N HIS A 161 6.29 -25.07 -18.07
CA HIS A 161 4.84 -25.07 -18.30
C HIS A 161 4.04 -24.83 -16.99
N ALA A 162 4.55 -23.95 -16.13
CA ALA A 162 3.97 -23.72 -14.81
C ALA A 162 2.68 -22.88 -14.92
N PRO A 163 1.66 -23.16 -14.09
CA PRO A 163 0.39 -22.45 -14.17
C PRO A 163 0.56 -20.96 -13.86
N VAL A 164 -0.08 -20.11 -14.67
CA VAL A 164 -0.08 -18.65 -14.51
C VAL A 164 -1.41 -18.23 -13.88
N PRO A 165 -1.40 -17.53 -12.72
CA PRO A 165 -2.64 -17.05 -12.12
C PRO A 165 -3.36 -16.06 -13.04
N GLU A 166 -4.71 -16.13 -13.09
CA GLU A 166 -5.55 -15.31 -13.97
C GLU A 166 -5.29 -13.79 -13.82
N ALA A 167 -4.93 -13.34 -12.61
CA ALA A 167 -4.60 -11.95 -12.34
C ALA A 167 -3.42 -11.41 -13.17
N TYR A 168 -2.52 -12.29 -13.64
CA TYR A 168 -1.41 -11.94 -14.53
C TYR A 168 -1.81 -12.08 -16.01
N GLY A 169 -2.90 -12.80 -16.32
CA GLY A 169 -3.30 -13.11 -17.70
C GLY A 169 -2.36 -14.14 -18.33
N GLU A 170 -1.86 -13.84 -19.52
CA GLU A 170 -0.96 -14.71 -20.30
C GLU A 170 0.45 -14.13 -20.35
N ILE A 171 1.47 -14.98 -20.52
CA ILE A 171 2.85 -14.54 -20.80
C ILE A 171 3.01 -14.41 -22.31
N LYS A 172 3.24 -13.20 -22.83
CA LYS A 172 3.43 -12.92 -24.27
C LYS A 172 4.75 -12.22 -24.55
N LEU A 173 5.23 -12.33 -25.79
CA LEU A 173 6.34 -11.54 -26.27
C LEU A 173 5.81 -10.17 -26.72
N VAL A 174 6.25 -9.10 -26.06
CA VAL A 174 5.89 -7.71 -26.37
C VAL A 174 7.20 -6.95 -26.64
N ASN A 175 7.37 -6.45 -27.86
CA ASN A 175 8.59 -5.72 -28.28
C ASN A 175 9.89 -6.50 -27.98
N GLY A 176 9.88 -7.81 -28.22
CA GLY A 176 11.06 -8.67 -28.01
C GLY A 176 11.36 -9.04 -26.56
N LYS A 177 10.47 -8.72 -25.60
CA LYS A 177 10.58 -9.13 -24.18
C LYS A 177 9.34 -9.85 -23.71
N LEU A 178 9.48 -10.76 -22.76
CA LEU A 178 8.36 -11.45 -22.14
C LEU A 178 7.63 -10.49 -21.19
N ASP A 179 6.30 -10.46 -21.28
CA ASP A 179 5.49 -9.73 -20.32
C ASP A 179 4.17 -10.44 -20.04
N THR A 180 3.53 -10.05 -18.95
CA THR A 180 2.21 -10.52 -18.57
C THR A 180 1.14 -9.58 -19.14
N THR A 181 0.05 -10.12 -19.67
CA THR A 181 -0.98 -9.30 -20.36
C THR A 181 -1.84 -8.46 -19.43
N LYS A 182 -1.96 -8.85 -18.15
CA LYS A 182 -2.71 -8.10 -17.13
C LYS A 182 -1.76 -7.48 -16.10
N ALA A 183 -1.86 -7.84 -14.82
CA ALA A 183 -1.03 -7.27 -13.78
C ALA A 183 0.44 -7.71 -13.94
N LYS A 184 1.39 -6.86 -13.55
CA LYS A 184 2.81 -7.25 -13.41
C LYS A 184 3.14 -7.75 -12.02
N ARG A 185 2.35 -7.31 -11.03
CA ARG A 185 2.43 -7.65 -9.61
C ARG A 185 1.02 -7.62 -9.04
N THR A 186 0.73 -8.56 -8.15
CA THR A 186 -0.53 -8.59 -7.41
C THR A 186 -0.28 -8.27 -5.94
N GLY A 187 -1.35 -7.85 -5.26
CA GLY A 187 -1.30 -7.44 -3.87
C GLY A 187 -2.63 -7.72 -3.17
N CYS A 188 -2.83 -7.08 -2.03
CA CYS A 188 -4.13 -7.12 -1.35
C CYS A 188 -5.16 -6.32 -2.17
N ASP A 189 -6.33 -6.90 -2.37
CA ASP A 189 -7.53 -6.31 -3.01
C ASP A 189 -7.97 -4.97 -2.40
N ILE A 190 -7.73 -4.77 -1.11
CA ILE A 190 -8.16 -3.56 -0.37
C ILE A 190 -7.02 -2.60 -0.02
N CYS A 191 -5.85 -2.75 -0.62
CA CYS A 191 -4.70 -1.90 -0.30
C CYS A 191 -4.71 -0.61 -1.12
N GLY A 192 -4.87 0.55 -0.47
CA GLY A 192 -4.77 1.88 -1.10
C GLY A 192 -3.36 2.47 -1.17
N PHE A 193 -2.31 1.74 -0.76
CA PHE A 193 -0.94 2.24 -0.93
C PHE A 193 -0.62 2.39 -2.42
N GLY A 194 -0.19 3.59 -2.79
CA GLY A 194 0.09 3.98 -4.17
C GLY A 194 -1.13 4.42 -4.98
N ILE A 195 -2.36 4.36 -4.45
CA ILE A 195 -3.56 4.61 -5.27
C ILE A 195 -3.57 6.02 -5.90
N HIS A 196 -3.15 7.03 -5.13
CA HIS A 196 -3.03 8.42 -5.56
C HIS A 196 -2.04 8.70 -6.71
N ILE A 197 -1.27 7.72 -7.17
CA ILE A 197 -0.38 7.84 -8.34
C ILE A 197 -0.72 6.82 -9.44
N GLU A 198 -1.71 5.97 -9.21
CA GLU A 198 -2.20 5.05 -10.24
C GLU A 198 -3.04 5.81 -11.26
N LYS A 199 -2.83 5.52 -12.54
CA LYS A 199 -3.73 5.95 -13.60
C LYS A 199 -4.98 5.07 -13.60
N ARG A 200 -6.13 5.66 -13.96
CA ARG A 200 -7.35 4.87 -14.18
C ARG A 200 -7.30 4.13 -15.53
N PRO A 201 -7.82 2.89 -15.63
CA PRO A 201 -8.43 2.11 -14.54
C PRO A 201 -7.39 1.65 -13.51
N HIS A 202 -7.60 2.04 -12.25
CA HIS A 202 -6.75 1.68 -11.11
C HIS A 202 -7.28 0.40 -10.44
N ARG A 203 -6.61 -0.10 -9.42
CA ARG A 203 -6.97 -1.39 -8.80
C ARG A 203 -8.42 -1.48 -8.29
N PHE A 204 -9.02 -0.39 -7.81
CA PHE A 204 -10.43 -0.40 -7.38
C PHE A 204 -11.40 -0.42 -8.57
N ASP A 205 -11.00 0.10 -9.72
CA ASP A 205 -11.81 0.01 -10.96
C ASP A 205 -11.81 -1.43 -11.48
N ARG A 206 -10.66 -2.10 -11.42
CA ARG A 206 -10.55 -3.52 -11.74
C ARG A 206 -11.31 -4.40 -10.76
N LEU A 207 -11.27 -4.09 -9.46
CA LEU A 207 -12.08 -4.79 -8.45
C LEU A 207 -13.57 -4.69 -8.76
N ARG A 208 -14.05 -3.55 -9.28
CA ARG A 208 -15.44 -3.37 -9.70
C ARG A 208 -15.80 -4.32 -10.85
N GLU A 209 -14.92 -4.49 -11.82
CA GLU A 209 -15.11 -5.42 -12.94
C GLU A 209 -15.10 -6.87 -12.46
N ASP A 210 -14.08 -7.25 -11.69
CA ASP A 210 -13.87 -8.64 -11.25
C ASP A 210 -14.93 -9.09 -10.22
N ASN A 211 -15.34 -8.18 -9.32
CA ASN A 211 -16.28 -8.49 -8.26
C ASN A 211 -17.07 -7.23 -7.79
N PRO A 212 -18.17 -6.87 -8.49
CA PRO A 212 -18.96 -5.68 -8.18
C PRO A 212 -19.52 -5.65 -6.75
N LYS A 213 -19.86 -6.83 -6.19
CA LYS A 213 -20.39 -6.95 -4.82
C LYS A 213 -19.32 -6.62 -3.79
N ALA A 214 -18.12 -7.20 -3.95
CA ALA A 214 -17.00 -6.91 -3.07
C ALA A 214 -16.59 -5.44 -3.20
N TRP A 215 -16.52 -4.92 -4.42
CA TRP A 215 -16.26 -3.51 -4.66
C TRP A 215 -17.23 -2.62 -3.90
N LYS A 216 -18.55 -2.81 -4.06
CA LYS A 216 -19.58 -2.00 -3.37
C LYS A 216 -19.37 -2.03 -1.86
N TYR A 217 -19.14 -3.19 -1.28
CA TYR A 217 -18.89 -3.32 0.15
C TYR A 217 -17.64 -2.54 0.61
N TRP A 218 -16.51 -2.69 -0.11
CA TRP A 218 -15.27 -2.01 0.26
C TRP A 218 -15.30 -0.51 0.03
N MET A 219 -16.05 -0.04 -0.97
CA MET A 219 -16.14 1.38 -1.30
C MET A 219 -17.11 2.12 -0.37
N TYR A 220 -18.24 1.49 0.03
CA TYR A 220 -19.32 2.18 0.73
C TYR A 220 -19.59 1.70 2.17
N GLU A 221 -19.23 0.47 2.56
CA GLU A 221 -19.87 -0.16 3.74
C GLU A 221 -18.91 -0.83 4.74
N CYS A 222 -17.60 -0.83 4.48
CA CYS A 222 -16.65 -1.64 5.26
C CYS A 222 -16.36 -1.11 6.67
N CYS A 223 -16.71 0.15 6.96
CA CYS A 223 -16.53 0.81 8.24
C CYS A 223 -17.83 1.52 8.68
N VAL A 224 -17.91 1.84 9.96
CA VAL A 224 -18.96 2.63 10.59
C VAL A 224 -18.28 3.83 11.27
N ASP A 225 -18.82 5.02 11.02
CA ASP A 225 -18.39 6.25 11.66
C ASP A 225 -18.77 6.22 13.14
N GLU A 226 -17.78 6.37 14.02
CA GLU A 226 -17.97 6.28 15.47
C GLU A 226 -18.80 7.45 16.03
N VAL A 227 -18.86 8.58 15.32
CA VAL A 227 -19.60 9.79 15.73
C VAL A 227 -21.00 9.80 15.13
N THR A 228 -21.12 9.59 13.82
CA THR A 228 -22.41 9.73 13.11
C THR A 228 -23.18 8.42 12.96
N GLY A 229 -22.53 7.27 13.13
CA GLY A 229 -23.11 5.95 12.85
C GLY A 229 -23.26 5.62 11.37
N GLU A 230 -22.85 6.53 10.47
CA GLU A 230 -22.90 6.32 9.02
C GLU A 230 -21.95 5.21 8.58
N ARG A 231 -22.41 4.33 7.69
CA ARG A 231 -21.51 3.37 7.03
C ARG A 231 -20.71 4.07 5.95
N TYR A 232 -19.42 3.74 5.87
CA TYR A 232 -18.54 4.26 4.83
C TYR A 232 -17.47 3.25 4.46
N GLY A 233 -16.72 3.53 3.40
CA GLY A 233 -15.58 2.74 2.99
C GLY A 233 -14.51 3.55 2.30
N TRP A 234 -13.81 2.92 1.36
CA TRP A 234 -12.75 3.56 0.59
C TRP A 234 -13.23 4.79 -0.18
N GLY A 235 -14.51 4.89 -0.57
CA GLY A 235 -15.03 6.04 -1.30
C GLY A 235 -14.78 7.36 -0.58
N ARG A 236 -15.18 7.44 0.70
CA ARG A 236 -14.92 8.60 1.58
C ARG A 236 -13.42 8.95 1.65
N VAL A 237 -12.56 7.94 1.70
CA VAL A 237 -11.10 8.13 1.77
C VAL A 237 -10.55 8.65 0.44
N LEU A 238 -11.00 8.10 -0.68
CA LEU A 238 -10.55 8.47 -2.02
C LEU A 238 -11.01 9.89 -2.39
N ASP A 239 -12.25 10.24 -2.07
CA ASP A 239 -12.78 11.61 -2.25
C ASP A 239 -11.93 12.62 -1.47
N TYR A 240 -11.62 12.30 -0.20
CA TYR A 240 -10.82 13.17 0.66
C TYR A 240 -9.40 13.42 0.13
N ILE A 241 -8.78 12.43 -0.52
CA ILE A 241 -7.45 12.56 -1.11
C ILE A 241 -7.46 12.98 -2.59
N GLY A 242 -8.63 13.25 -3.16
CA GLY A 242 -8.80 13.72 -4.53
C GLY A 242 -8.53 12.64 -5.60
N VAL A 243 -8.93 11.39 -5.34
CA VAL A 243 -8.80 10.28 -6.30
C VAL A 243 -10.19 9.86 -6.78
N GLY A 244 -10.49 10.06 -8.06
CA GLY A 244 -11.77 9.64 -8.65
C GLY A 244 -11.90 8.12 -8.71
N TRP A 245 -13.09 7.59 -8.42
CA TRP A 245 -13.34 6.15 -8.26
C TRP A 245 -14.77 5.72 -8.60
N GLU A 246 -15.77 6.58 -8.37
CA GLU A 246 -17.19 6.22 -8.46
C GLU A 246 -17.67 6.08 -9.91
N ASP A 247 -17.26 6.99 -10.79
CA ASP A 247 -17.55 6.96 -12.22
C ASP A 247 -16.80 5.82 -12.93
N TYR A 248 -17.17 5.53 -14.19
CA TYR A 248 -16.42 4.61 -15.03
C TYR A 248 -15.36 5.40 -15.82
N PRO A 249 -14.07 5.04 -15.75
CA PRO A 249 -13.06 5.66 -16.58
C PRO A 249 -13.35 5.37 -18.06
N ALA A 250 -13.04 6.31 -18.95
CA ALA A 250 -13.39 6.24 -20.36
C ALA A 250 -12.99 4.92 -21.06
N VAL A 251 -11.82 4.36 -20.71
CA VAL A 251 -11.34 3.07 -21.24
C VAL A 251 -12.24 1.89 -20.85
N GLN A 252 -12.93 1.96 -19.70
CA GLN A 252 -13.94 0.97 -19.30
C GLN A 252 -15.31 1.25 -19.95
N MET A 253 -15.60 2.49 -20.35
CA MET A 253 -16.84 2.82 -21.08
C MET A 253 -16.84 2.26 -22.51
N ASP A 254 -15.68 2.15 -23.16
CA ASP A 254 -15.56 1.52 -24.48
C ASP A 254 -15.82 0.01 -24.44
N MET A 255 -15.49 -0.68 -23.33
CA MET A 255 -15.84 -2.09 -23.14
C MET A 255 -17.35 -2.34 -23.06
N PHE A 256 -18.14 -1.37 -22.57
CA PHE A 256 -19.61 -1.43 -22.59
C PHE A 256 -20.20 -1.06 -23.96
N ARG A 257 -19.44 -0.39 -24.84
CA ARG A 257 -19.84 -0.10 -26.22
C ARG A 257 -19.57 -1.26 -27.18
N ASP A 258 -18.50 -2.01 -26.95
CA ASP A 258 -18.07 -3.12 -27.81
C ASP A 258 -18.64 -4.49 -27.40
N GLY A 259 -19.43 -4.57 -26.32
CA GLY A 259 -20.00 -5.80 -25.79
C GLY A 259 -21.48 -5.68 -25.44
N PHE A 260 -22.34 -6.06 -26.39
CA PHE A 260 -23.75 -6.39 -26.17
C PHE A 260 -23.93 -7.44 -25.06
N ILE A 261 -24.96 -7.23 -24.22
CA ILE A 261 -25.76 -8.16 -23.40
C ILE A 261 -25.14 -9.53 -23.05
#